data_AF-A0A4P1RL71-F1
#
_entry.id   AF-A0A4P1RL71-F1
#
_cell.length_a   1.000
_cell.length_b   1.000
_cell.length_c   1.000
_cell.angle_alpha   90.00
_cell.angle_beta   90.00
_cell.angle_gamma   90.00
#
_symmetry.space_group_name_H-M   'P 1'
#
loop_
_entity.id
_entity.type
_entity.pdbx_description
1 polymer ?
#
loop_
_entity_poly.entity_id
_entity_poly.type
_entity_poly.pdbx_seq_one_letter_code
_entity_poly.pdbx_strand_id
1 'polypeptide(L)'
;MSTLLNQAIEKRISVYAQIPIENGELIHVLRYQKNQFYKPHFDYFSDIFNLKRGGQRIATMLMYLTDNVEGGETYFPMAGSGDCSCGGKIVQGLSVKPTKGNAVLFWSMGLDGQSDPNSVHGSCEVLSGEKWSATKWMRQALHT
;
A
#
# COMPACT_ATOMS: atom_id res chain seq x y z
N MET A 1 -23.75 7.72 -8.74
CA MET A 1 -22.96 6.70 -9.47
C MET A 1 -21.62 6.39 -8.81
N SER A 2 -20.83 7.40 -8.36
CA SER A 2 -19.52 7.17 -7.73
C SER A 2 -19.57 6.39 -6.39
N THR A 3 -20.64 6.55 -5.61
CA THR A 3 -20.78 5.89 -4.29
C THR A 3 -20.91 4.37 -4.35
N LEU A 4 -21.67 3.83 -5.31
CA LEU A 4 -21.84 2.37 -5.44
C LEU A 4 -20.56 1.66 -5.87
N LEU A 5 -19.75 2.30 -6.73
CA LEU A 5 -18.47 1.76 -7.15
C LEU A 5 -17.49 1.66 -5.97
N ASN A 6 -17.36 2.73 -5.18
CA ASN A 6 -16.49 2.74 -4.02
C ASN A 6 -16.92 1.68 -3.00
N GLN A 7 -18.23 1.56 -2.72
CA GLN A 7 -18.75 0.52 -1.83
C GLN A 7 -18.43 -0.90 -2.32
N ALA A 8 -18.53 -1.16 -3.62
CA ALA A 8 -18.19 -2.46 -4.18
C ALA A 8 -16.69 -2.78 -4.06
N ILE A 9 -15.82 -1.78 -4.28
CA ILE A 9 -14.37 -1.90 -4.10
C ILE A 9 -14.05 -2.15 -2.63
N GLU A 10 -14.57 -1.35 -1.71
CA GLU A 10 -14.31 -1.46 -0.27
C GLU A 10 -14.81 -2.80 0.30
N LYS A 11 -15.98 -3.26 -0.14
CA LYS A 11 -16.48 -4.61 0.22
C LYS A 11 -15.54 -5.70 -0.27
N ARG A 12 -15.00 -5.58 -1.48
CA ARG A 12 -14.02 -6.55 -2.00
C ARG A 12 -12.73 -6.53 -1.19
N ILE A 13 -12.21 -5.34 -0.86
CA ILE A 13 -11.01 -5.19 -0.03
C ILE A 13 -11.22 -5.85 1.33
N SER A 14 -12.36 -5.59 1.97
CA SER A 14 -12.73 -6.21 3.25
C SER A 14 -12.72 -7.74 3.20
N VAL A 15 -13.26 -8.33 2.12
CA VAL A 15 -13.24 -9.79 1.92
C VAL A 15 -11.81 -10.33 1.78
N TYR A 16 -10.94 -9.69 1.00
CA TYR A 16 -9.56 -10.17 0.84
C TYR A 16 -8.71 -9.96 2.10
N ALA A 17 -8.90 -8.84 2.80
CA ALA A 17 -8.14 -8.51 3.99
C ALA A 17 -8.67 -9.18 5.26
N GLN A 18 -9.89 -9.73 5.23
CA GLN A 18 -10.60 -10.26 6.40
C GLN A 18 -10.75 -9.21 7.52
N ILE A 19 -10.95 -7.95 7.14
CA ILE A 19 -11.12 -6.81 8.05
C ILE A 19 -12.46 -6.15 7.74
N PRO A 20 -13.30 -5.79 8.74
CA PRO A 20 -14.57 -5.11 8.51
C PRO A 20 -14.42 -3.81 7.71
N ILE A 21 -15.42 -3.49 6.88
CA ILE A 21 -15.39 -2.31 5.99
C ILE A 21 -15.22 -1.03 6.80
N GLU A 22 -15.81 -0.99 7.98
CA GLU A 22 -15.89 0.15 8.89
C GLU A 22 -14.52 0.50 9.54
N ASN A 23 -13.54 -0.40 9.42
CA ASN A 23 -12.18 -0.13 9.85
C ASN A 23 -11.37 0.61 8.78
N GLY A 24 -11.89 0.75 7.56
CA GLY A 24 -11.17 1.33 6.43
C GLY A 24 -11.22 2.85 6.39
N GLU A 25 -10.05 3.51 6.28
CA GLU A 25 -9.95 4.94 5.96
C GLU A 25 -10.46 5.25 4.54
N LEU A 26 -10.69 6.51 4.19
CA LEU A 26 -11.00 6.88 2.81
C LEU A 26 -9.91 6.41 1.84
N ILE A 27 -10.31 6.04 0.62
CA ILE A 27 -9.36 5.67 -0.44
C ILE A 27 -8.56 6.91 -0.84
N HIS A 28 -7.24 6.82 -0.75
CA HIS A 28 -6.32 7.87 -1.15
C HIS A 28 -5.71 7.58 -2.51
N VAL A 29 -5.91 8.48 -3.47
CA VAL A 29 -5.36 8.37 -4.82
C VAL A 29 -4.08 9.20 -4.91
N LEU A 30 -3.01 8.58 -5.39
CA LEU A 30 -1.71 9.19 -5.58
C LEU A 30 -1.29 9.11 -7.05
N ARG A 31 -0.56 10.13 -7.49
CA ARG A 31 -0.01 10.24 -8.84
C ARG A 31 1.48 10.52 -8.75
N TYR A 32 2.26 9.70 -9.45
CA TYR A 32 3.71 9.86 -9.61
C TYR A 32 4.03 10.07 -11.08
N GLN A 33 4.67 11.21 -11.36
CA GLN A 33 5.24 11.54 -12.66
C GLN A 33 6.67 11.00 -12.74
N LYS A 34 7.26 11.08 -13.93
CA LYS A 34 8.67 10.77 -14.15
C LYS A 34 9.58 11.41 -13.09
N ASN A 35 10.55 10.64 -12.61
CA ASN A 35 11.51 10.94 -11.53
C ASN A 35 10.90 11.10 -10.13
N GLN A 36 9.58 10.97 -9.96
CA GLN A 36 8.97 10.96 -8.63
C GLN A 36 9.04 9.56 -8.02
N PHE A 37 9.18 9.53 -6.70
CA PHE A 37 9.30 8.33 -5.89
C PHE A 37 8.76 8.59 -4.48
N TYR A 38 8.65 7.54 -3.67
CA TYR A 38 8.39 7.66 -2.25
C TYR A 38 9.36 6.80 -1.46
N LYS A 39 10.04 7.41 -0.48
CA LYS A 39 11.06 6.73 0.30
C LYS A 39 10.45 5.58 1.10
N PRO A 40 11.23 4.52 1.39
CA PRO A 40 10.80 3.47 2.30
C PRO A 40 10.29 4.03 3.63
N HIS A 41 9.11 3.58 4.04
CA HIS A 41 8.39 4.02 5.22
C HIS A 41 7.49 2.91 5.75
N PHE A 42 6.87 3.17 6.89
CA PHE A 42 5.85 2.32 7.48
C PHE A 42 4.49 3.01 7.38
N ASP A 43 3.44 2.21 7.20
CA ASP A 43 2.07 2.72 7.23
C ASP A 43 1.52 2.82 8.66
N TYR A 44 2.09 2.08 9.63
CA TYR A 44 1.71 2.17 11.03
C TYR A 44 2.17 3.49 11.67
N PHE A 45 1.44 3.94 12.68
CA PHE A 45 1.74 5.19 13.40
C PHE A 45 2.81 4.97 14.47
N SER A 46 3.61 6.00 14.71
CA SER A 46 4.47 6.10 15.90
C SER A 46 3.89 7.04 16.96
N ASP A 47 2.81 7.77 16.65
CA ASP A 47 2.25 8.80 17.51
C ASP A 47 0.94 8.38 18.18
N ILE A 48 0.75 8.86 19.42
CA ILE A 48 -0.41 8.56 20.25
C ILE A 48 -1.69 9.21 19.70
N PHE A 49 -1.58 10.31 18.96
CA PHE A 49 -2.74 11.07 18.48
C PHE A 49 -3.53 10.27 17.44
N ASN A 50 -2.85 9.69 16.46
CA ASN A 50 -3.47 8.84 15.44
C ASN A 50 -3.94 7.50 16.00
N LEU A 51 -3.21 6.94 16.97
CA LEU A 51 -3.59 5.70 17.66
C LEU A 51 -4.95 5.80 18.38
N LYS A 52 -5.30 6.98 18.90
CA LYS A 52 -6.61 7.21 19.55
C LYS A 52 -7.80 7.14 18.58
N ARG A 53 -7.57 7.15 17.27
CA ARG A 53 -8.61 7.19 16.22
C ARG A 53 -8.68 5.88 15.43
N GLY A 54 -9.15 4.82 16.10
CA GLY A 54 -9.28 3.48 15.51
C GLY A 54 -8.04 2.59 15.67
N GLY A 55 -7.06 2.98 16.47
CA GLY A 55 -5.84 2.19 16.70
C GLY A 55 -4.85 2.27 15.54
N GLN A 56 -4.03 1.23 15.42
CA GLN A 56 -3.03 1.11 14.35
C GLN A 56 -3.65 0.93 12.97
N ARG A 57 -2.89 1.26 11.92
CA ARG A 57 -3.11 0.70 10.59
C ARG A 57 -2.54 -0.72 10.59
N ILE A 58 -3.41 -1.71 10.43
CA ILE A 58 -3.05 -3.13 10.51
C ILE A 58 -2.75 -3.73 9.13
N ALA A 59 -3.35 -3.19 8.08
CA ALA A 59 -3.15 -3.65 6.72
C ALA A 59 -3.34 -2.52 5.70
N THR A 60 -2.71 -2.70 4.54
CA THR A 60 -2.77 -1.79 3.41
C THR A 60 -3.10 -2.55 2.15
N MET A 61 -4.09 -2.06 1.41
CA MET A 61 -4.35 -2.47 0.03
C MET A 61 -3.92 -1.35 -0.90
N LEU A 62 -2.88 -1.60 -1.71
CA LEU A 62 -2.39 -0.67 -2.74
C LEU A 62 -2.79 -1.21 -4.12
N MET A 63 -3.65 -0.47 -4.82
CA MET A 63 -4.19 -0.83 -6.13
C MET A 63 -3.52 0.00 -7.24
N TYR A 64 -3.10 -0.63 -8.33
CA TYR A 64 -2.50 0.04 -9.48
C TYR A 64 -3.57 0.43 -10.50
N LEU A 65 -3.61 1.71 -10.88
CA LEU A 65 -4.66 2.28 -11.73
C LEU A 65 -4.21 2.55 -13.17
N THR A 66 -2.89 2.57 -13.41
CA THR A 66 -2.30 2.72 -14.75
C THR A 66 -1.46 1.52 -15.15
N ASP A 67 -1.25 1.41 -16.46
CA ASP A 67 -0.41 0.40 -17.12
C ASP A 67 0.73 1.10 -17.86
N ASN A 68 1.67 0.33 -18.41
CA ASN A 68 2.79 0.82 -19.23
C ASN A 68 3.70 1.84 -18.51
N VAL A 69 3.94 1.62 -17.21
CA VAL A 69 4.90 2.40 -16.41
C VAL A 69 6.24 1.65 -16.39
N GLU A 70 7.33 2.37 -16.65
CA GLU A 70 8.68 1.88 -16.39
C GLU A 70 9.18 2.41 -15.04
N GLY A 71 9.75 1.52 -14.23
CA GLY A 71 9.99 1.79 -12.82
C GLY A 71 8.68 1.83 -12.01
N GLY A 72 8.65 2.63 -10.95
CA GLY A 72 7.43 2.81 -10.14
C GLY A 72 6.98 1.56 -9.37
N GLU A 73 7.84 0.55 -9.21
CA GLU A 73 7.54 -0.65 -8.43
C GLU A 73 7.20 -0.29 -6.97
N THR A 74 6.32 -1.06 -6.33
CA THR A 74 6.20 -1.02 -4.86
C THR A 74 7.27 -1.95 -4.30
N TYR A 75 8.20 -1.40 -3.52
CA TYR A 75 9.40 -2.08 -3.08
C TYR A 75 9.39 -2.29 -1.57
N PHE A 76 9.70 -3.52 -1.15
CA PHE A 76 9.80 -3.99 0.21
C PHE A 76 11.25 -4.43 0.48
N PRO A 77 12.11 -3.55 1.04
CA PRO A 77 13.53 -3.85 1.23
C PRO A 77 13.81 -5.00 2.21
N MET A 78 12.88 -5.24 3.14
CA MET A 78 13.04 -6.28 4.18
C MET A 78 12.24 -7.56 3.86
N ALA A 79 11.53 -7.61 2.73
CA ALA A 79 10.78 -8.78 2.32
C ALA A 79 11.53 -9.58 1.24
N GLY A 80 11.48 -10.91 1.34
CA GLY A 80 12.20 -11.79 0.42
C GLY A 80 13.70 -11.84 0.67
N SER A 81 14.38 -12.76 -0.01
CA SER A 81 15.83 -13.00 0.14
C SER A 81 16.63 -12.87 -1.17
N GLY A 82 15.96 -12.47 -2.25
CA GLY A 82 16.56 -12.37 -3.58
C GLY A 82 16.75 -10.94 -4.05
N ASP A 83 17.21 -10.80 -5.29
CA ASP A 83 17.32 -9.54 -5.99
C ASP A 83 16.03 -9.23 -6.77
N CYS A 84 15.68 -7.96 -6.85
CA CYS A 84 14.54 -7.45 -7.61
C CYS A 84 14.92 -6.16 -8.36
N SER A 85 14.09 -5.76 -9.33
CA SER A 85 14.23 -4.47 -10.02
C SER A 85 13.42 -3.40 -9.28
N CYS A 86 14.04 -2.25 -9.02
CA CYS A 86 13.39 -1.08 -8.46
C CYS A 86 13.94 0.18 -9.15
N GLY A 87 13.11 0.87 -9.93
CA GLY A 87 13.52 2.10 -10.63
C GLY A 87 14.72 1.88 -11.54
N GLY A 88 14.78 0.73 -12.23
CA GLY A 88 15.87 0.36 -13.13
C GLY A 88 17.17 -0.09 -12.45
N LYS A 89 17.17 -0.27 -11.13
CA LYS A 89 18.31 -0.77 -10.36
C LYS A 89 18.01 -2.16 -9.83
N ILE A 90 19.03 -3.02 -9.79
CA ILE A 90 18.97 -4.28 -9.07
C ILE A 90 19.21 -3.99 -7.59
N VAL A 91 18.25 -4.37 -6.75
CA VAL A 91 18.29 -4.18 -5.30
C VAL A 91 17.83 -5.45 -4.60
N GLN A 92 18.34 -5.70 -3.39
CA GLN A 92 17.90 -6.83 -2.58
C GLN A 92 16.51 -6.57 -2.00
N GLY A 93 15.66 -7.58 -1.99
CA GLY A 93 14.32 -7.54 -1.40
C GLY A 93 13.26 -8.01 -2.39
N LEU A 94 12.04 -7.49 -2.25
CA LEU A 94 10.91 -7.82 -3.10
C LEU A 94 10.34 -6.54 -3.70
N SER A 95 10.07 -6.55 -5.00
CA SER A 95 9.33 -5.48 -5.65
C SER A 95 8.14 -6.01 -6.45
N VAL A 96 7.08 -5.22 -6.51
CA VAL A 96 5.88 -5.50 -7.30
C VAL A 96 5.73 -4.44 -8.38
N LYS A 97 5.74 -4.88 -9.64
CA LYS A 97 5.57 -4.00 -10.79
C LYS A 97 4.14 -3.47 -10.87
N PRO A 98 3.92 -2.16 -11.10
CA PRO A 98 2.59 -1.63 -11.32
C PRO A 98 1.99 -2.23 -12.61
N THR A 99 0.85 -2.91 -12.47
CA THR A 99 0.07 -3.44 -13.59
C THR A 99 -1.39 -3.09 -13.33
N LYS A 100 -2.04 -2.41 -14.27
CA LYS A 100 -3.40 -1.89 -14.07
C LYS A 100 -4.37 -2.99 -13.64
N GLY A 101 -5.10 -2.73 -12.56
CA GLY A 101 -6.08 -3.67 -12.00
C GLY A 101 -5.52 -4.64 -10.97
N ASN A 102 -4.19 -4.81 -10.89
CA ASN A 102 -3.57 -5.56 -9.82
C ASN A 102 -3.55 -4.75 -8.52
N ALA A 103 -3.43 -5.46 -7.40
CA ALA A 103 -3.26 -4.87 -6.09
C ALA A 103 -2.27 -5.67 -5.24
N VAL A 104 -1.63 -4.99 -4.29
CA VAL A 104 -0.79 -5.59 -3.25
C VAL A 104 -1.49 -5.38 -1.92
N LEU A 105 -1.74 -6.49 -1.22
CA LEU A 105 -2.20 -6.50 0.15
C LEU A 105 -1.04 -6.92 1.06
N PHE A 106 -0.75 -6.12 2.08
CA PHE A 106 0.28 -6.42 3.06
C PHE A 106 -0.14 -5.92 4.45
N TRP A 107 0.43 -6.54 5.48
CA TRP A 107 0.13 -6.24 6.88
C TRP A 107 1.24 -5.41 7.50
N SER A 108 0.84 -4.43 8.31
CA SER A 108 1.75 -3.59 9.09
C SER A 108 1.96 -4.10 10.51
N MET A 109 1.30 -5.22 10.85
CA MET A 109 1.34 -5.83 12.19
C MET A 109 1.40 -7.36 12.09
N GLY A 110 2.13 -7.96 13.03
CA GLY A 110 2.17 -9.41 13.22
C GLY A 110 0.93 -9.95 13.94
N LEU A 111 0.82 -11.28 13.98
CA LEU A 111 -0.27 -11.97 14.70
C LEU A 111 -0.21 -11.78 16.23
N ASP A 112 0.95 -11.38 16.73
CA ASP A 112 1.18 -10.99 18.12
C ASP A 112 0.70 -9.57 18.45
N GLY A 113 0.18 -8.85 17.46
CA GLY A 113 -0.28 -7.47 17.59
C GLY A 113 0.86 -6.47 17.74
N GLN A 114 2.09 -6.83 17.37
CA GLN A 114 3.22 -5.89 17.29
C GLN A 114 3.38 -5.36 15.86
N SER A 115 3.92 -4.15 15.72
CA SER A 115 4.22 -3.58 14.40
C SER A 115 5.27 -4.45 13.69
N ASP A 116 5.04 -4.74 12.41
CA ASP A 116 5.94 -5.58 11.62
C ASP A 116 7.04 -4.71 10.96
N PRO A 117 8.31 -4.77 11.42
CA PRO A 117 9.39 -4.00 10.81
C PRO A 117 9.70 -4.45 9.38
N ASN A 118 9.26 -5.64 8.95
CA ASN A 118 9.45 -6.12 7.59
C ASN A 118 8.42 -5.53 6.61
N SER A 119 7.38 -4.85 7.10
CA SER A 119 6.37 -4.16 6.28
C SER A 119 6.86 -2.82 5.72
N VAL A 120 8.12 -2.45 5.96
CA VAL A 120 8.72 -1.25 5.38
C VAL A 120 8.60 -1.34 3.86
N HIS A 121 8.11 -0.27 3.24
CA HIS A 121 7.92 -0.25 1.80
C HIS A 121 8.01 1.16 1.22
N GLY A 122 8.29 1.25 -0.08
CA GLY A 122 8.35 2.51 -0.82
C GLY A 122 7.83 2.37 -2.23
N SER A 123 7.76 3.50 -2.95
CA SER A 123 7.55 3.51 -4.38
C SER A 123 8.86 3.84 -5.06
N CYS A 124 9.35 2.94 -5.90
CA CYS A 124 10.52 3.17 -6.74
C CYS A 124 10.29 4.36 -7.68
N GLU A 125 11.39 4.90 -8.20
CA GLU A 125 11.38 5.99 -9.16
C GLU A 125 10.65 5.60 -10.44
N VAL A 126 9.74 6.45 -10.90
CA VAL A 126 9.10 6.31 -12.22
C VAL A 126 10.08 6.79 -13.28
N LEU A 127 10.51 5.88 -14.16
CA LEU A 127 11.46 6.19 -15.24
C LEU A 127 10.74 6.71 -16.49
N SER A 128 9.56 6.16 -16.78
CA SER A 128 8.73 6.54 -17.93
C SER A 128 7.25 6.27 -17.64
N GLY A 129 6.37 7.05 -18.27
CA GLY A 129 4.92 7.01 -18.04
C GLY A 129 4.46 7.77 -16.80
N GLU A 130 3.26 7.45 -16.31
CA GLU A 130 2.67 8.02 -15.10
C GLU A 130 2.04 6.90 -14.25
N LYS A 131 2.44 6.80 -12.99
CA LYS A 131 1.88 5.84 -12.03
C LYS A 131 0.74 6.49 -11.27
N TRP A 132 -0.45 5.91 -11.38
CA TRP A 132 -1.55 6.17 -10.47
C TRP A 132 -1.78 4.97 -9.58
N SER A 133 -1.96 5.23 -8.28
CA SER A 133 -2.32 4.22 -7.31
C SER A 133 -3.44 4.69 -6.40
N ALA A 134 -4.26 3.76 -5.94
CA ALA A 134 -5.24 3.98 -4.88
C ALA A 134 -4.86 3.13 -3.67
N THR A 135 -4.75 3.77 -2.51
CA THR A 135 -4.39 3.10 -1.25
C THR A 135 -5.59 3.12 -0.31
N LYS A 136 -5.92 1.95 0.24
CA LYS A 136 -6.88 1.79 1.34
C LYS A 136 -6.13 1.30 2.57
N TRP A 137 -6.11 2.11 3.60
CA TRP A 137 -5.60 1.74 4.91
C TRP A 137 -6.72 1.20 5.78
N MET A 138 -6.44 0.12 6.51
CA MET A 138 -7.39 -0.54 7.40
C MET A 138 -6.89 -0.47 8.84
N ARG A 139 -7.75 0.01 9.74
CA ARG A 139 -7.48 0.22 11.15
C ARG A 139 -7.75 -1.02 12.00
N GLN A 140 -7.19 -1.05 13.20
CA GLN A 140 -7.42 -2.12 14.17
C GLN A 140 -8.87 -2.14 14.68
N ALA A 141 -9.47 -0.96 14.86
CA ALA A 141 -10.84 -0.79 15.30
C ALA A 141 -11.59 0.17 14.37
N LEU A 142 -12.89 0.35 14.67
CA LEU A 142 -13.77 1.27 13.97
C LEU A 142 -13.10 2.64 13.78
N HIS A 143 -13.08 3.11 12.53
CA HIS A 143 -12.53 4.40 12.16
C HIS A 143 -13.65 5.25 11.56
N THR A 144 -14.22 6.12 12.41
CA THR A 144 -15.26 7.10 12.06
C THR A 144 -14.83 8.49 12.45
#